data_AF-A0A661MR10-F1
#
_entry.id   AF-A0A661MR10-F1
#
_cell.length_a   1.000
_cell.length_b   1.000
_cell.length_c   1.000
_cell.angle_alpha   90.00
_cell.angle_beta   90.00
_cell.angle_gamma   90.00
#
_symmetry.space_group_name_H-M   'P 1'
#
loop_
_entity.id
_entity.type
_entity.pdbx_description
1 polymer ?
#
loop_
_entity_poly.entity_id
_entity_poly.type
_entity_poly.pdbx_seq_one_letter_code
_entity_poly.pdbx_strand_id
1 'polypeptide(L)' 'MSNEVLVIGGGIAGIQSSLDLADMGIKVHLVEKLPSIGGKMAQLDKTFPTNDCAI' A
#
# COMPACT_ATOMS: atom_id res chain seq x y z
N MET A 1 -7.52 -8.46 24.21
CA MET A 1 -7.70 -7.32 23.30
C MET A 1 -6.98 -7.67 22.01
N SER A 2 -7.69 -7.78 20.90
CA SER A 2 -7.10 -7.93 19.58
C SER A 2 -6.70 -6.54 19.07
N ASN A 3 -5.40 -6.27 19.01
CA ASN A 3 -4.86 -5.04 18.42
C ASN A 3 -4.80 -5.22 16.91
N GLU A 4 -5.89 -4.90 16.22
CA GLU A 4 -5.95 -4.88 14.75
C GLU A 4 -5.89 -3.43 14.26
N VAL A 5 -5.24 -3.21 13.12
CA VAL A 5 -5.10 -1.88 12.51
C VAL A 5 -5.89 -1.81 11.20
N LEU A 6 -6.55 -0.68 10.95
CA LEU A 6 -7.21 -0.38 9.69
C LEU A 6 -6.39 0.66 8.92
N VAL A 7 -6.01 0.32 7.70
CA VAL A 7 -5.36 1.23 6.75
C VAL A 7 -6.35 1.56 5.64
N ILE A 8 -6.57 2.86 5.39
CA ILE A 8 -7.49 3.35 4.37
C ILE A 8 -6.67 3.94 3.22
N GLY A 9 -6.81 3.34 2.03
CA GLY A 9 -6.11 3.70 0.80
C GLY A 9 -4.98 2.74 0.46
N GLY A 10 -5.16 1.97 -0.61
CA GLY A 10 -4.20 1.02 -1.18
C GLY A 10 -3.20 1.64 -2.14
N GLY A 11 -2.75 2.88 -1.91
CA GLY A 11 -1.61 3.45 -2.63
C GLY A 11 -0.27 2.95 -2.07
N ILE A 12 0.85 3.34 -2.68
CA ILE A 12 2.21 2.91 -2.24
C ILE A 12 2.44 3.11 -0.73
N ALA A 13 1.99 4.24 -0.16
CA ALA A 13 2.12 4.52 1.26
C ALA A 13 1.30 3.58 2.15
N GLY A 14 0.05 3.28 1.76
CA GLY A 14 -0.83 2.40 2.52
C GLY A 14 -0.43 0.94 2.42
N ILE A 15 0.06 0.51 1.23
CA ILE A 15 0.64 -0.82 1.04
C ILE A 15 1.86 -0.98 1.94
N GLN A 16 2.82 -0.05 1.90
CA GLN A 16 4.03 -0.14 2.73
C GLN A 16 3.69 -0.14 4.22
N SER A 17 2.82 0.77 4.66
CA SER A 17 2.41 0.83 6.08
C SER A 17 1.74 -0.47 6.54
N SER A 18 0.96 -1.11 5.66
CA SER A 18 0.31 -2.39 5.97
C SER A 18 1.32 -3.53 6.07
N LEU A 19 2.32 -3.56 5.20
CA LEU A 19 3.41 -4.55 5.22
C LEU A 19 4.26 -4.39 6.48
N ASP A 20 4.69 -3.16 6.82
CA ASP A 20 5.50 -2.90 8.00
C ASP A 20 4.79 -3.35 9.30
N LEU A 21 3.49 -3.09 9.41
CA LEU A 21 2.67 -3.53 10.54
C LEU A 21 2.46 -5.05 10.55
N ALA A 22 2.23 -5.66 9.39
CA ALA A 22 2.08 -7.11 9.27
C ALA A 22 3.37 -7.85 9.66
N ASP A 23 4.54 -7.32 9.29
CA ASP A 23 5.85 -7.87 9.66
C ASP A 23 6.10 -7.79 11.18
N MET A 24 5.47 -6.83 11.86
CA MET A 24 5.46 -6.75 13.34
C MET A 24 4.45 -7.71 14.00
N GLY A 25 3.76 -8.54 13.22
CA GLY A 25 2.74 -9.48 13.70
C GLY A 25 1.40 -8.83 14.04
N ILE A 26 1.17 -7.59 13.58
CA ILE A 26 -0.09 -6.88 13.78
C ILE A 26 -1.05 -7.25 12.64
N LYS A 27 -2.27 -7.64 12.98
CA LYS A 27 -3.30 -7.92 11.97
C LYS A 27 -3.79 -6.60 11.35
N VAL A 28 -3.61 -6.46 10.04
CA VAL A 28 -3.98 -5.26 9.29
C VAL A 28 -5.16 -5.54 8.35
N HIS A 29 -6.11 -4.63 8.33
CA HIS A 29 -7.16 -4.53 7.31
C HIS A 29 -6.80 -3.37 6.37
N LEU A 30 -6.60 -3.65 5.09
CA LEU A 30 -6.37 -2.63 4.06
C LEU A 30 -7.64 -2.44 3.23
N VAL A 31 -8.19 -1.23 3.22
CA VAL A 31 -9.40 -0.88 2.46
C VAL A 31 -9.05 0.11 1.36
N GLU A 32 -9.32 -0.25 0.12
CA GLU A 32 -9.17 0.62 -1.06
C GLU A 32 -10.54 0.91 -1.66
N LYS A 33 -10.73 2.15 -2.13
CA LYS A 33 -11.98 2.62 -2.75
C LYS A 33 -12.16 2.05 -4.16
N LEU A 34 -11.07 1.93 -4.91
CA LEU A 34 -11.06 1.43 -6.28
C LEU A 34 -11.00 -0.10 -6.33
N PRO A 35 -11.37 -0.72 -7.46
CA PRO A 35 -11.28 -2.18 -7.63
C PRO A 35 -9.86 -2.74 -7.53
N SER A 36 -8.83 -1.89 -7.66
CA SER A 36 -7.42 -2.27 -7.61
C SER A 36 -6.61 -1.34 -6.71
N ILE A 37 -5.59 -1.92 -6.08
CA ILE A 37 -4.56 -1.19 -5.32
C ILE A 37 -3.48 -0.63 -6.28
N GLY A 38 -2.54 0.16 -5.73
CA GLY A 38 -1.44 0.81 -6.44
C GLY A 38 -1.56 2.35 -6.48
N GLY A 39 -2.77 2.88 -6.31
CA GLY A 39 -3.02 4.32 -6.27
C GLY A 39 -2.52 5.03 -7.53
N LYS A 40 -1.94 6.23 -7.36
CA LYS A 40 -1.37 7.00 -8.48
C LYS A 40 -0.10 6.38 -9.07
N MET A 41 0.64 5.59 -8.29
CA MET A 41 1.90 4.99 -8.75
C MET A 41 1.65 4.01 -9.90
N ALA A 42 0.59 3.21 -9.82
CA ALA A 42 0.19 2.28 -10.87
C ALA A 42 -0.26 2.96 -12.18
N GLN A 43 -0.42 4.29 -12.20
CA GLN A 43 -0.76 5.06 -13.40
C GLN A 43 0.48 5.67 -14.08
N LEU A 44 1.64 5.61 -13.41
CA LEU A 44 2.89 6.11 -13.96
C LEU A 44 3.53 5.03 -14.85
N ASP A 45 4.14 5.45 -15.95
CA ASP A 45 4.96 4.55 -16.77
C ASP A 45 6.31 4.29 -16.07
N LYS A 46 6.97 5.37 -15.64
CA LYS A 46 8.32 5.35 -15.05
C LYS A 46 8.44 6.17 -13.78
N THR A 47 9.37 5.78 -12.91
CA THR A 47 9.69 6.49 -11.66
C THR A 47 11.07 7.15 -11.74
N PHE A 48 11.13 8.47 -11.56
CA PHE A 48 12.40 9.19 -11.42
C PHE A 48 13.02 8.91 -10.03
N PRO A 49 14.36 8.83 -9.87
CA PRO A 49 15.42 9.06 -10.87
C PRO A 49 15.84 7.85 -11.68
N THR A 50 15.44 6.65 -11.28
CA THR A 50 15.97 5.41 -11.85
C THR A 50 15.36 5.06 -13.21
N ASN A 51 14.21 5.64 -13.54
CA ASN A 51 13.39 5.31 -14.71
C ASN A 51 13.01 3.82 -14.74
N ASP A 52 12.73 3.24 -13.57
CA ASP A 52 12.18 1.91 -13.45
C ASP A 52 10.68 1.91 -13.79
N CYS A 53 10.14 0.75 -14.17
CA CYS A 53 8.70 0.58 -14.34
C CYS A 53 7.99 0.76 -12.99
N ALA A 54 6.86 1.48 -12.97
CA ALA A 54 6.17 1.78 -11.72
C ALA A 54 5.33 0.61 -11.17
N ILE A 55 4.95 -0.35 -12.02
CA ILE A 55 4.28 -1.61 -11.65
C ILE A 55 4.71 -2.74 -12.58
#